data_AF-A0A7C5F8I8-F1
#
_entry.id   AF-A0A7C5F8I8-F1
#
_cell.length_a   1.000
_cell.length_b   1.000
_cell.length_c   1.000
_cell.angle_alpha   90.00
_cell.angle_beta   90.00
_cell.angle_gamma   90.00
#
_symmetry.space_group_name_H-M   'P 1'
#
loop_
_entity.id
_entity.type
_entity.pdbx_description
1 polymer ?
#
loop_
_entity_poly.entity_id
_entity_poly.type
_entity_poly.pdbx_seq_one_letter_code
_entity_poly.pdbx_strand_id
1 'polypeptide(L)'
;MASIVGHTQGVNNAIFDKESDLVYYLIADSGVLSYAGSLDVVAHEWAHGITKYMSNLRGRREAGALNESFSDMFGVAVEWANGSQNWVIAETSYNNLTNPPDYLHSLYFPPSRQQAETWGEGWWKNPRLTGPDSCPNPDTTNDSCWVTRNMGIPNKMFYLLANGGFFNNVTVTGIGIQNAMAIMFRATFQKYWKDSIDFARAATGSIKAAFELNYVSSWPQQTSKAWTAVKVCDTMPGDANGSGGIAITDVIYLVNYVFDKSRVSPPCNGTDPGTCWPIDPNCQGELNGDISVNIQDVIWLVNYVFDKSRDNPYCEGANPINCWLPIPTDVCCKLP
;
A
#
# COMPACT_ATOMS: atom_id res chain seq x y z
N MET A 1 -13.41 -6.68 23.77
CA MET A 1 -13.84 -5.52 22.97
C MET A 1 -14.88 -4.76 23.75
N ALA A 2 -14.64 -3.48 24.02
CA ALA A 2 -15.61 -2.60 24.68
C ALA A 2 -15.55 -1.21 24.01
N SER A 3 -16.70 -0.53 23.99
CA SER A 3 -16.85 0.80 23.38
C SER A 3 -17.54 1.72 24.37
N ILE A 4 -17.12 2.99 24.38
CA ILE A 4 -17.69 4.05 25.21
C ILE A 4 -18.31 5.09 24.29
N VAL A 5 -19.60 5.35 24.48
CA VAL A 5 -20.33 6.43 23.80
C VAL A 5 -20.62 7.50 24.84
N GLY A 6 -20.17 8.74 24.59
CA GLY A 6 -20.28 9.79 25.59
C GLY A 6 -20.28 11.19 24.99
N HIS A 7 -20.95 12.10 25.70
CA HIS A 7 -20.96 13.51 25.37
C HIS A 7 -19.72 14.19 25.98
N THR A 8 -18.80 14.63 25.12
CA THR A 8 -17.66 15.48 25.50
C THR A 8 -17.81 16.79 24.75
N GLN A 9 -17.80 17.91 25.47
CA GLN A 9 -17.96 19.22 24.84
C GLN A 9 -16.86 19.47 23.80
N GLY A 10 -17.25 19.68 22.54
CA GLY A 10 -16.48 20.44 21.56
C GLY A 10 -16.00 19.72 20.30
N VAL A 11 -15.96 18.38 20.23
CA VAL A 11 -15.49 17.67 19.02
C VAL A 11 -16.27 16.37 18.79
N ASN A 12 -16.92 16.26 17.62
CA ASN A 12 -17.42 14.98 17.13
C ASN A 12 -16.23 14.19 16.60
N ASN A 13 -15.91 13.07 17.25
CA ASN A 13 -14.78 12.22 16.87
C ASN A 13 -15.00 10.76 17.27
N ALA A 14 -14.33 9.85 16.59
CA ALA A 14 -14.18 8.46 17.01
C ALA A 14 -12.69 8.15 17.16
N ILE A 15 -12.33 7.28 18.10
CA ILE A 15 -10.94 6.87 18.29
C ILE A 15 -10.84 5.50 18.96
N PHE A 16 -10.03 4.63 18.38
CA PHE A 16 -9.45 3.48 19.06
C PHE A 16 -8.26 3.92 19.91
N ASP A 17 -8.43 3.89 21.22
CA ASP A 17 -7.33 4.13 22.15
C ASP A 17 -6.46 2.87 22.31
N LYS A 18 -5.23 2.97 21.83
CA LYS A 18 -4.25 1.88 21.87
C LYS A 18 -3.79 1.55 23.29
N GLU A 19 -3.96 2.44 24.27
CA GLU A 19 -3.55 2.16 25.66
C GLU A 19 -4.61 1.33 26.39
N SER A 20 -5.88 1.70 26.26
CA SER A 20 -6.98 1.02 26.95
C SER A 20 -7.66 -0.10 26.15
N ASP A 21 -7.39 -0.23 24.84
CA ASP A 21 -8.09 -1.16 23.93
C ASP A 21 -9.61 -0.90 23.88
N LEU A 22 -9.98 0.38 24.01
CA LEU A 22 -11.35 0.87 23.95
C LEU A 22 -11.57 1.73 22.72
N VAL A 23 -12.77 1.65 22.16
CA VAL A 23 -13.23 2.62 21.15
C VAL A 23 -14.07 3.68 21.83
N TYR A 24 -13.73 4.94 21.63
CA TYR A 24 -14.48 6.08 22.12
C TYR A 24 -15.22 6.74 20.96
N TYR A 25 -16.52 6.98 21.14
CA TYR A 25 -17.34 7.80 20.26
C TYR A 25 -17.73 9.07 21.01
N LEU A 26 -17.07 10.16 20.65
CA LEU A 26 -17.25 11.47 21.24
C LEU A 26 -18.35 12.22 20.48
N ILE A 27 -19.37 12.65 21.22
CA ILE A 27 -20.52 13.37 20.68
C ILE A 27 -20.38 14.87 20.99
N ALA A 28 -20.52 15.71 19.98
CA ALA A 28 -20.57 17.16 20.06
C ALA A 28 -21.83 17.73 19.38
N ASP A 29 -22.28 18.88 19.86
CA ASP A 29 -23.40 19.66 19.32
C ASP A 29 -23.03 20.36 17.99
N SER A 30 -22.58 19.60 17.00
CA SER A 30 -22.12 20.11 15.69
C SER A 30 -23.10 19.86 14.54
N GLY A 31 -24.26 19.27 14.83
CA GLY A 31 -25.27 18.89 13.82
C GLY A 31 -24.97 17.58 13.08
N VAL A 32 -23.75 17.04 13.19
CA VAL A 32 -23.38 15.70 12.69
C VAL A 32 -23.88 14.64 13.66
N LEU A 33 -24.46 13.55 13.14
CA LEU A 33 -24.90 12.41 13.96
C LEU A 33 -23.70 11.70 14.59
N SER A 34 -23.91 11.00 15.69
CA SER A 34 -22.83 10.25 16.35
C SER A 34 -22.18 9.26 15.38
N TYR A 35 -20.84 9.20 15.37
CA TYR A 35 -20.08 8.21 14.62
C TYR A 35 -20.31 6.77 15.08
N ALA A 36 -20.86 6.56 16.29
CA ALA A 36 -21.31 5.25 16.73
C ALA A 36 -22.45 4.68 15.86
N GLY A 37 -23.14 5.54 15.11
CA GLY A 37 -24.19 5.15 14.15
C GLY A 37 -23.67 4.83 12.74
N SER A 38 -22.39 5.07 12.45
CA SER A 38 -21.80 4.81 11.13
C SER A 38 -21.01 3.52 11.15
N LEU A 39 -21.46 2.52 10.39
CA LEU A 39 -20.93 1.16 10.46
C LEU A 39 -19.47 1.10 9.98
N ASP A 40 -19.15 1.80 8.90
CA ASP A 40 -17.80 2.00 8.40
C ASP A 40 -16.87 2.66 9.44
N VAL A 41 -17.31 3.69 10.17
CA VAL A 41 -16.52 4.36 11.22
C VAL A 41 -16.31 3.42 12.40
N VAL A 42 -17.35 2.69 12.81
CA VAL A 42 -17.21 1.67 13.86
C VAL A 42 -16.18 0.61 13.46
N ALA A 43 -16.25 0.13 12.23
CA ALA A 43 -15.32 -0.87 11.70
C ALA A 43 -13.89 -0.29 11.50
N HIS A 44 -13.77 0.97 11.09
CA HIS A 44 -12.51 1.71 10.99
C HIS A 44 -11.80 1.75 12.34
N GLU A 45 -12.48 2.13 13.43
CA GLU A 45 -11.87 2.15 14.75
C GLU A 45 -11.40 0.75 15.20
N TRP A 46 -12.22 -0.28 14.98
CA TRP A 46 -11.81 -1.65 15.31
C TRP A 46 -10.64 -2.15 14.44
N ALA A 47 -10.51 -1.67 13.20
CA ALA A 47 -9.39 -1.99 12.34
C ALA A 47 -8.05 -1.42 12.83
N HIS A 48 -8.05 -0.29 13.57
CA HIS A 48 -6.84 0.13 14.29
C HIS A 48 -6.40 -0.88 15.34
N GLY A 49 -7.34 -1.54 16.02
CA GLY A 49 -7.07 -2.67 16.92
C GLY A 49 -6.47 -3.87 16.19
N ILE A 50 -7.03 -4.23 15.02
CA ILE A 50 -6.45 -5.27 14.15
C ILE A 50 -5.00 -4.92 13.80
N THR A 51 -4.75 -3.68 13.36
CA THR A 51 -3.42 -3.19 13.02
C THR A 51 -2.47 -3.26 14.23
N LYS A 52 -2.91 -2.85 15.44
CA LYS A 52 -2.11 -2.91 16.67
C LYS A 52 -1.60 -4.33 16.95
N TYR A 53 -2.48 -5.33 16.86
CA TYR A 53 -2.12 -6.72 17.21
C TYR A 53 -1.46 -7.50 16.07
N MET A 54 -1.40 -6.96 14.85
CA MET A 54 -0.82 -7.62 13.68
C MET A 54 0.46 -6.92 13.20
N SER A 55 0.36 -6.00 12.24
CA SER A 55 1.48 -5.31 11.60
C SER A 55 2.14 -4.25 12.50
N ASN A 56 1.41 -3.78 13.52
CA ASN A 56 1.80 -2.72 14.44
C ASN A 56 2.30 -1.46 13.70
N LEU A 57 1.62 -1.08 12.62
CA LEU A 57 1.92 0.14 11.87
C LEU A 57 1.86 1.35 12.80
N ARG A 58 2.96 2.10 12.86
CA ARG A 58 3.02 3.35 13.63
C ARG A 58 2.09 4.36 12.99
N GLY A 59 1.36 5.13 13.80
CA GLY A 59 0.44 6.17 13.35
C GLY A 59 1.14 7.45 12.87
N ARG A 60 2.17 7.34 12.03
CA ARG A 60 2.95 8.48 11.52
C ARG A 60 3.55 8.21 10.15
N ARG A 61 3.74 9.26 9.36
CA ARG A 61 4.33 9.19 8.00
C ARG A 61 3.55 8.19 7.12
N GLU A 62 4.22 7.55 6.17
CA GLU A 62 3.57 6.58 5.26
C GLU A 62 3.01 5.35 5.99
N ALA A 63 3.68 4.86 7.04
CA ALA A 63 3.13 3.78 7.87
C ALA A 63 1.81 4.18 8.55
N GLY A 64 1.70 5.43 8.99
CA GLY A 64 0.47 5.98 9.56
C GLY A 64 -0.62 6.14 8.51
N ALA A 65 -0.28 6.68 7.35
CA ALA A 65 -1.19 6.78 6.22
C ALA A 65 -1.71 5.41 5.77
N LEU A 66 -0.87 4.37 5.79
CA LEU A 66 -1.29 2.99 5.52
C LEU A 66 -2.16 2.42 6.65
N ASN A 67 -1.92 2.79 7.91
CA ASN A 67 -2.74 2.40 9.06
C ASN A 67 -4.17 2.94 8.91
N GLU A 68 -4.32 4.25 8.71
CA GLU A 68 -5.63 4.87 8.48
C GLU A 68 -6.32 4.31 7.25
N SER A 69 -5.57 4.15 6.15
CA SER A 69 -6.14 3.61 4.92
C SER A 69 -6.61 2.16 5.09
N PHE A 70 -5.87 1.31 5.79
CA PHE A 70 -6.33 -0.04 6.11
C PHE A 70 -7.62 -0.01 6.93
N SER A 71 -7.75 0.95 7.86
CA SER A 71 -8.99 1.14 8.62
C SER A 71 -10.16 1.56 7.73
N ASP A 72 -9.96 2.49 6.79
CA ASP A 72 -10.95 2.88 5.77
C ASP A 72 -11.33 1.69 4.86
N MET A 73 -10.36 0.93 4.36
CA MET A 73 -10.58 -0.26 3.53
C MET A 73 -11.43 -1.30 4.26
N PHE A 74 -11.14 -1.54 5.54
CA PHE A 74 -11.89 -2.46 6.37
C PHE A 74 -13.31 -1.94 6.64
N GLY A 75 -13.47 -0.64 6.92
CA GLY A 75 -14.76 0.02 7.08
C GLY A 75 -15.68 -0.20 5.88
N VAL A 76 -15.20 0.16 4.68
CA VAL A 76 -15.94 -0.05 3.43
C VAL A 76 -16.23 -1.53 3.18
N ALA A 77 -15.28 -2.43 3.43
CA ALA A 77 -15.50 -3.87 3.25
C ALA A 77 -16.60 -4.42 4.16
N VAL A 78 -16.69 -3.94 5.41
CA VAL A 78 -17.75 -4.31 6.36
C VAL A 78 -19.11 -3.76 5.91
N GLU A 79 -19.18 -2.52 5.45
CA GLU A 79 -20.42 -1.95 4.92
C GLU A 79 -20.94 -2.70 3.69
N TRP A 80 -20.04 -3.08 2.77
CA TRP A 80 -20.39 -3.89 1.61
C TRP A 80 -20.93 -5.26 2.00
N ALA A 81 -20.35 -5.89 3.02
CA ALA A 81 -20.85 -7.15 3.57
C ALA A 81 -22.24 -7.00 4.21
N ASN A 82 -22.60 -5.79 4.65
CA ASN A 82 -23.91 -5.44 5.20
C ASN A 82 -24.89 -4.87 4.14
N GLY A 83 -24.51 -4.87 2.86
CA GLY A 83 -25.38 -4.47 1.74
C GLY A 83 -25.34 -2.98 1.37
N SER A 84 -24.52 -2.17 2.02
CA SER A 84 -24.27 -0.77 1.62
C SER A 84 -23.03 -0.70 0.74
N GLN A 85 -23.23 -0.53 -0.58
CA GLN A 85 -22.13 -0.53 -1.55
C GLN A 85 -21.75 0.91 -1.93
N ASN A 86 -20.93 1.55 -1.10
CA ASN A 86 -20.36 2.86 -1.38
C ASN A 86 -18.83 2.86 -1.17
N TRP A 87 -18.16 3.97 -1.50
CA TRP A 87 -16.70 4.11 -1.40
C TRP A 87 -16.29 5.36 -0.60
N VAL A 88 -17.18 5.80 0.28
CA VAL A 88 -16.97 6.96 1.14
C VAL A 88 -16.98 6.51 2.59
N ILE A 89 -16.54 7.38 3.50
CA ILE A 89 -16.50 7.11 4.93
C ILE A 89 -17.37 8.13 5.67
N ALA A 90 -18.14 7.66 6.65
CA ALA A 90 -18.97 8.41 7.56
C ALA A 90 -20.21 9.08 6.94
N GLU A 91 -20.61 8.77 5.71
CA GLU A 91 -21.73 9.45 5.04
C GLU A 91 -23.06 9.33 5.79
N THR A 92 -23.25 8.21 6.52
CA THR A 92 -24.45 8.03 7.36
C THR A 92 -24.50 9.00 8.54
N SER A 93 -23.35 9.46 9.03
CA SER A 93 -23.27 10.50 10.08
C SER A 93 -23.63 11.90 9.56
N TYR A 94 -23.59 12.11 8.25
CA TYR A 94 -23.90 13.38 7.57
C TYR A 94 -25.21 13.36 6.77
N ASN A 95 -26.00 12.28 6.86
CA ASN A 95 -27.16 12.02 5.99
C ASN A 95 -28.25 13.10 5.94
N ASN A 96 -28.31 14.00 6.94
CA ASN A 96 -29.30 15.06 7.05
C ASN A 96 -28.71 16.47 6.88
N LEU A 97 -27.42 16.58 6.57
CA LEU A 97 -26.73 17.88 6.47
C LEU A 97 -26.66 18.41 5.04
N THR A 98 -26.60 17.52 4.04
CA THR A 98 -26.54 17.88 2.61
C THR A 98 -27.22 16.81 1.75
N ASN A 99 -27.60 17.15 0.51
CA ASN A 99 -28.10 16.19 -0.48
C ASN A 99 -27.31 16.31 -1.80
N PRO A 100 -26.44 15.35 -2.16
CA PRO A 100 -26.15 14.10 -1.44
C PRO A 100 -25.48 14.32 -0.07
N PRO A 101 -25.51 13.32 0.83
CA PRO A 101 -24.80 13.39 2.12
C PRO A 101 -23.31 13.71 1.94
N ASP A 102 -22.79 14.53 2.84
CA ASP A 102 -21.35 14.75 2.97
C ASP A 102 -20.69 13.49 3.55
N TYR A 103 -19.37 13.42 3.53
CA TYR A 103 -18.59 12.28 4.01
C TYR A 103 -17.23 12.76 4.51
N LEU A 104 -16.47 11.95 5.24
CA LEU A 104 -15.13 12.29 5.72
C LEU A 104 -14.04 12.01 4.70
N HIS A 105 -14.06 10.80 4.12
CA HIS A 105 -13.04 10.33 3.17
C HIS A 105 -13.72 9.72 1.93
N SER A 106 -12.97 9.65 0.84
CA SER A 106 -13.39 8.92 -0.36
C SER A 106 -12.25 8.03 -0.83
N LEU A 107 -12.53 6.71 -0.94
CA LEU A 107 -11.60 5.76 -1.54
C LEU A 107 -11.59 5.87 -3.06
N TYR A 108 -12.73 6.25 -3.65
CA TYR A 108 -12.82 6.46 -5.11
C TYR A 108 -12.15 7.74 -5.57
N PHE A 109 -12.39 8.87 -4.88
CA PHE A 109 -11.88 10.18 -5.28
C PHE A 109 -11.33 10.96 -4.06
N PRO A 110 -10.18 10.56 -3.50
CA PRO A 110 -9.55 11.23 -2.37
C PRO A 110 -9.39 12.76 -2.49
N PRO A 111 -9.14 13.35 -3.68
CA PRO A 111 -9.03 14.81 -3.81
C PRO A 111 -10.29 15.59 -3.40
N SER A 112 -11.47 14.96 -3.37
CA SER A 112 -12.70 15.56 -2.82
C SER A 112 -12.55 16.04 -1.38
N ARG A 113 -11.61 15.45 -0.62
CA ARG A 113 -11.32 15.77 0.78
C ARG A 113 -9.89 16.24 1.00
N GLN A 114 -9.25 16.78 -0.05
CA GLN A 114 -7.86 17.26 -0.05
C GLN A 114 -6.84 16.16 0.28
N GLN A 115 -7.18 14.90 -0.03
CA GLN A 115 -6.30 13.75 0.16
C GLN A 115 -5.61 13.41 -1.16
N ALA A 116 -4.39 12.90 -1.08
CA ALA A 116 -3.60 12.49 -2.23
C ALA A 116 -4.18 11.21 -2.84
N GLU A 117 -4.22 11.07 -4.16
CA GLU A 117 -4.57 9.80 -4.83
C GLU A 117 -3.43 9.25 -5.70
N THR A 118 -2.36 10.04 -5.88
CA THR A 118 -1.18 9.71 -6.66
C THR A 118 0.06 10.06 -5.84
N TRP A 119 1.00 9.13 -5.70
CA TRP A 119 2.28 9.36 -5.04
C TRP A 119 3.14 10.33 -5.85
N GLY A 120 3.86 11.23 -5.16
CA GLY A 120 4.72 12.22 -5.82
C GLY A 120 4.00 13.45 -6.39
N GLU A 121 2.66 13.46 -6.45
CA GLU A 121 1.89 14.47 -7.19
C GLU A 121 0.67 14.99 -6.43
N GLY A 122 0.11 16.12 -6.90
CA GLY A 122 -1.14 16.69 -6.40
C GLY A 122 -1.08 17.03 -4.91
N TRP A 123 -1.95 16.40 -4.12
CA TRP A 123 -2.04 16.63 -2.67
C TRP A 123 -0.98 15.89 -1.85
N TRP A 124 -0.16 15.03 -2.48
CA TRP A 124 0.85 14.25 -1.75
C TRP A 124 1.86 15.15 -1.04
N LYS A 125 2.22 14.75 0.18
CA LYS A 125 3.27 15.39 0.97
C LYS A 125 4.33 14.38 1.32
N ASN A 126 5.56 14.62 0.88
CA ASN A 126 6.68 13.73 1.15
C ASN A 126 7.09 13.82 2.65
N PRO A 127 6.87 12.75 3.44
CA PRO A 127 7.19 12.76 4.86
C PRO A 127 8.69 12.63 5.15
N ARG A 128 9.53 12.44 4.12
CA ARG A 128 10.99 12.33 4.18
C ARG A 128 11.71 13.59 3.69
N LEU A 129 10.98 14.64 3.29
CA LEU A 129 11.62 15.90 2.87
C LEU A 129 12.48 16.48 3.98
N THR A 130 13.59 17.08 3.56
CA THR A 130 14.45 17.94 4.38
C THR A 130 14.22 19.39 3.96
N GLY A 131 14.17 20.33 4.90
CA GLY A 131 13.95 21.76 4.62
C GLY A 131 12.66 22.32 5.25
N PRO A 132 12.14 23.45 4.77
CA PRO A 132 10.97 24.13 5.35
C PRO A 132 9.70 23.27 5.38
N ASP A 133 9.54 22.39 4.38
CA ASP A 133 8.43 21.44 4.28
C ASP A 133 8.74 20.06 4.88
N SER A 134 9.78 19.97 5.73
CA SER A 134 10.15 18.71 6.39
C SER A 134 9.21 18.33 7.52
N CYS A 135 9.10 17.04 7.80
CA CYS A 135 8.43 16.53 9.00
C CYS A 135 9.41 15.74 9.90
N PRO A 136 10.32 16.44 10.59
CA PRO A 136 11.30 15.80 11.44
C PRO A 136 10.65 15.17 12.67
N ASN A 137 9.63 15.84 13.23
CA ASN A 137 8.94 15.44 14.46
C ASN A 137 7.45 15.23 14.17
N PRO A 138 6.99 13.98 13.98
CA PRO A 138 5.57 13.68 13.82
C PRO A 138 4.80 13.96 15.13
N ASP A 139 3.74 14.76 15.06
CA ASP A 139 2.86 15.08 16.18
C ASP A 139 1.42 15.38 15.69
N THR A 140 0.50 15.68 16.60
CA THR A 140 -0.90 15.96 16.24
C THR A 140 -1.09 17.24 15.43
N THR A 141 -0.18 18.21 15.52
CA THR A 141 -0.29 19.51 14.82
C THR A 141 0.04 19.40 13.34
N ASN A 142 0.89 18.44 12.97
CA ASN A 142 1.26 18.16 11.59
C ASN A 142 0.62 16.87 11.05
N ASP A 143 -0.47 16.42 11.67
CA ASP A 143 -1.18 15.20 11.27
C ASP A 143 -0.22 13.99 11.22
N SER A 144 0.66 13.90 12.23
CA SER A 144 1.73 12.92 12.35
C SER A 144 2.53 12.73 11.05
N CYS A 145 2.86 13.84 10.39
CA CYS A 145 3.39 13.93 9.02
C CYS A 145 2.39 13.56 7.92
N TRP A 146 1.27 14.28 7.88
CA TRP A 146 0.27 14.24 6.79
C TRP A 146 -0.34 12.85 6.58
N VAL A 147 -0.59 12.11 7.66
CA VAL A 147 -1.18 10.77 7.66
C VAL A 147 -2.54 10.76 6.97
N THR A 148 -3.49 11.59 7.40
CA THR A 148 -4.85 11.66 6.83
C THR A 148 -4.88 12.21 5.41
N ARG A 149 -3.85 12.97 5.01
CA ARG A 149 -3.70 13.46 3.64
C ARG A 149 -3.14 12.38 2.71
N ASN A 150 -2.10 11.67 3.15
CA ASN A 150 -1.40 10.69 2.32
C ASN A 150 -2.13 9.33 2.26
N MET A 151 -3.04 9.03 3.20
CA MET A 151 -3.82 7.78 3.18
C MET A 151 -4.71 7.63 1.95
N GLY A 152 -5.04 8.73 1.27
CA GLY A 152 -5.81 8.69 0.03
C GLY A 152 -5.15 7.84 -1.07
N ILE A 153 -3.81 7.70 -1.08
CA ILE A 153 -3.07 6.93 -2.08
C ILE A 153 -3.39 5.43 -1.94
N PRO A 154 -3.15 4.78 -0.78
CA PRO A 154 -3.58 3.39 -0.59
C PRO A 154 -5.10 3.22 -0.66
N ASN A 155 -5.90 4.22 -0.29
CA ASN A 155 -7.37 4.20 -0.48
C ASN A 155 -7.76 4.09 -1.97
N LYS A 156 -7.17 4.93 -2.83
CA LYS A 156 -7.36 4.88 -4.28
C LYS A 156 -6.89 3.56 -4.87
N MET A 157 -5.74 3.07 -4.42
CA MET A 157 -5.21 1.77 -4.84
C MET A 157 -6.19 0.64 -4.51
N PHE A 158 -6.74 0.62 -3.29
CA PHE A 158 -7.71 -0.40 -2.89
C PHE A 158 -9.00 -0.33 -3.70
N TYR A 159 -9.52 0.88 -3.95
CA TYR A 159 -10.66 1.08 -4.85
C TYR A 159 -10.38 0.46 -6.22
N LEU A 160 -9.22 0.77 -6.83
CA LEU A 160 -8.86 0.25 -8.16
C LEU A 160 -8.70 -1.27 -8.14
N LEU A 161 -8.09 -1.84 -7.10
CA LEU A 161 -7.94 -3.29 -6.96
C LEU A 161 -9.29 -3.99 -6.85
N ALA A 162 -10.20 -3.47 -6.03
CA ALA A 162 -11.50 -4.08 -5.79
C ALA A 162 -12.48 -3.88 -6.95
N ASN A 163 -12.63 -2.64 -7.42
CA ASN A 163 -13.62 -2.24 -8.41
C ASN A 163 -13.11 -2.33 -9.85
N GLY A 164 -11.81 -2.14 -10.05
CA GLY A 164 -11.23 -1.88 -11.37
C GLY A 164 -11.38 -0.42 -11.80
N GLY A 165 -10.68 -0.07 -12.88
CA GLY A 165 -10.72 1.27 -13.45
C GLY A 165 -9.51 1.57 -14.32
N PHE A 166 -9.53 2.75 -14.93
CA PHE A 166 -8.39 3.31 -15.66
C PHE A 166 -7.90 4.55 -14.91
N PHE A 167 -6.63 4.55 -14.49
CA PHE A 167 -6.05 5.64 -13.71
C PHE A 167 -4.55 5.76 -14.01
N ASN A 168 -4.06 6.99 -14.24
CA ASN A 168 -2.67 7.28 -14.61
C ASN A 168 -2.10 6.35 -15.72
N ASN A 169 -2.86 6.15 -16.80
CA ASN A 169 -2.50 5.28 -17.92
C ASN A 169 -2.40 3.79 -17.62
N VAL A 170 -2.86 3.36 -16.43
CA VAL A 170 -2.90 1.94 -16.04
C VAL A 170 -4.36 1.49 -16.00
N THR A 171 -4.64 0.36 -16.66
CA THR A 171 -5.93 -0.32 -16.55
C THR A 171 -5.84 -1.42 -15.50
N VAL A 172 -6.65 -1.31 -14.45
CA VAL A 172 -6.80 -2.34 -13.41
C VAL A 172 -8.13 -3.06 -13.62
N THR A 173 -8.08 -4.38 -13.69
CA THR A 173 -9.28 -5.24 -13.66
C THR A 173 -9.61 -5.53 -12.21
N GLY A 174 -10.82 -5.14 -11.77
CA GLY A 174 -11.25 -5.34 -10.40
C GLY A 174 -11.34 -6.82 -10.04
N ILE A 175 -10.79 -7.19 -8.90
CA ILE A 175 -10.85 -8.57 -8.37
C ILE A 175 -11.99 -8.76 -7.37
N GLY A 176 -12.77 -7.71 -7.09
CA GLY A 176 -13.83 -7.69 -6.08
C GLY A 176 -13.32 -7.36 -4.68
N ILE A 177 -14.16 -6.67 -3.90
CA ILE A 177 -13.78 -6.14 -2.57
C ILE A 177 -13.38 -7.24 -1.58
N GLN A 178 -14.04 -8.40 -1.62
CA GLN A 178 -13.73 -9.52 -0.72
C GLN A 178 -12.31 -10.04 -0.94
N ASN A 179 -11.91 -10.18 -2.22
CA ASN A 179 -10.57 -10.64 -2.58
C ASN A 179 -9.53 -9.57 -2.29
N ALA A 180 -9.81 -8.30 -2.61
CA ALA A 180 -8.93 -7.18 -2.28
C ALA A 180 -8.68 -7.09 -0.76
N MET A 181 -9.74 -7.18 0.06
CA MET A 181 -9.62 -7.14 1.51
C MET A 181 -8.89 -8.36 2.08
N ALA A 182 -9.09 -9.56 1.50
CA ALA A 182 -8.33 -10.74 1.90
C ALA A 182 -6.81 -10.56 1.71
N ILE A 183 -6.40 -9.91 0.62
CA ILE A 183 -5.00 -9.58 0.34
C ILE A 183 -4.45 -8.59 1.37
N MET A 184 -5.15 -7.47 1.61
CA MET A 184 -4.72 -6.46 2.58
C MET A 184 -4.65 -7.02 4.00
N PHE A 185 -5.65 -7.82 4.39
CA PHE A 185 -5.70 -8.48 5.69
C PHE A 185 -4.53 -9.46 5.86
N ARG A 186 -4.21 -10.26 4.83
CA ARG A 186 -3.05 -11.16 4.87
C ARG A 186 -1.73 -10.39 4.96
N ALA A 187 -1.57 -9.28 4.25
CA ALA A 187 -0.36 -8.44 4.32
C ALA A 187 -0.13 -7.90 5.75
N THR A 188 -1.20 -7.48 6.41
CA THR A 188 -1.21 -7.09 7.83
C THR A 188 -0.90 -8.28 8.75
N PHE A 189 -1.61 -9.41 8.60
CA PHE A 189 -1.50 -10.60 9.46
C PHE A 189 -0.13 -11.28 9.40
N GLN A 190 0.43 -11.44 8.19
CA GLN A 190 1.75 -12.05 7.99
C GLN A 190 2.91 -11.09 8.30
N LYS A 191 2.61 -9.86 8.75
CA LYS A 191 3.59 -8.80 9.05
C LYS A 191 4.49 -8.47 7.86
N TYR A 192 3.96 -8.60 6.64
CA TYR A 192 4.60 -8.05 5.44
C TYR A 192 4.60 -6.53 5.51
N TRP A 193 3.57 -5.96 6.15
CA TRP A 193 3.60 -4.60 6.64
C TRP A 193 4.27 -4.53 8.02
N LYS A 194 5.42 -3.87 8.08
CA LYS A 194 6.20 -3.62 9.32
C LYS A 194 5.90 -2.23 9.88
N ASP A 195 6.24 -2.03 11.14
CA ASP A 195 5.88 -0.83 11.93
C ASP A 195 6.21 0.53 11.31
N SER A 196 7.25 0.60 10.47
CA SER A 196 7.79 1.82 9.85
C SER A 196 7.90 1.72 8.33
N ILE A 197 7.05 0.89 7.72
CA ILE A 197 7.01 0.63 6.28
C ILE A 197 6.68 1.90 5.45
N ASP A 198 7.20 1.97 4.24
CA ASP A 198 6.79 2.92 3.21
C ASP A 198 5.83 2.29 2.21
N PHE A 199 5.21 3.11 1.37
CA PHE A 199 4.23 2.63 0.40
C PHE A 199 4.85 1.66 -0.62
N ALA A 200 6.10 1.85 -1.03
CA ALA A 200 6.77 0.92 -1.94
C ALA A 200 6.90 -0.49 -1.33
N ARG A 201 7.39 -0.59 -0.09
CA ARG A 201 7.46 -1.88 0.63
C ARG A 201 6.06 -2.43 0.96
N ALA A 202 5.09 -1.56 1.22
CA ALA A 202 3.71 -1.97 1.42
C ALA A 202 3.10 -2.62 0.17
N ALA A 203 3.44 -2.08 -1.01
CA ALA A 203 3.08 -2.66 -2.29
C ALA A 203 3.66 -4.07 -2.43
N THR A 204 4.98 -4.24 -2.21
CA THR A 204 5.63 -5.55 -2.19
C THR A 204 4.92 -6.54 -1.27
N GLY A 205 4.64 -6.12 -0.02
CA GLY A 205 3.98 -6.98 0.96
C GLY A 205 2.57 -7.40 0.56
N SER A 206 1.81 -6.52 -0.09
CA SER A 206 0.46 -6.84 -0.57
C SER A 206 0.47 -7.77 -1.78
N ILE A 207 1.44 -7.63 -2.68
CA ILE A 207 1.57 -8.51 -3.86
C ILE A 207 1.97 -9.92 -3.43
N LYS A 208 2.89 -10.02 -2.46
CA LYS A 208 3.22 -11.29 -1.81
C LYS A 208 2.00 -11.97 -1.21
N ALA A 209 1.19 -11.19 -0.49
CA ALA A 209 -0.04 -11.69 0.10
C ALA A 209 -1.00 -12.23 -0.98
N ALA A 210 -1.14 -11.52 -2.11
CA ALA A 210 -1.95 -11.97 -3.23
C ALA A 210 -1.44 -13.27 -3.84
N PHE A 211 -0.13 -13.41 -4.01
CA PHE A 211 0.48 -14.62 -4.55
C PHE A 211 0.22 -15.82 -3.65
N GLU A 212 0.48 -15.69 -2.35
CA GLU A 212 0.29 -16.79 -1.40
C GLU A 212 -1.17 -17.19 -1.21
N LEU A 213 -2.11 -16.26 -1.43
CA LEU A 213 -3.53 -16.58 -1.44
C LEU A 213 -3.92 -17.33 -2.70
N ASN A 214 -3.48 -16.87 -3.87
CA ASN A 214 -3.89 -17.46 -5.14
C ASN A 214 -2.97 -17.08 -6.32
N TYR A 215 -1.81 -17.75 -6.43
CA TYR A 215 -0.81 -17.46 -7.46
C TYR A 215 -1.24 -17.75 -8.91
N VAL A 216 -2.23 -18.63 -9.12
CA VAL A 216 -2.75 -18.95 -10.47
C VAL A 216 -3.80 -17.94 -10.94
N SER A 217 -4.25 -17.04 -10.07
CA SER A 217 -5.23 -16.01 -10.40
C SER A 217 -4.59 -14.72 -10.92
N SER A 218 -5.42 -13.79 -11.38
CA SER A 218 -4.97 -12.44 -11.73
C SER A 218 -4.62 -11.57 -10.52
N TRP A 219 -4.87 -12.01 -9.28
CA TRP A 219 -4.75 -11.16 -8.08
C TRP A 219 -3.38 -10.51 -7.91
N PRO A 220 -2.24 -11.24 -8.01
CA PRO A 220 -0.93 -10.61 -7.85
C PRO A 220 -0.70 -9.53 -8.91
N GLN A 221 -1.10 -9.81 -10.16
CA GLN A 221 -1.00 -8.85 -11.25
C GLN A 221 -1.88 -7.62 -10.99
N GLN A 222 -3.14 -7.79 -10.59
CA GLN A 222 -4.04 -6.66 -10.38
C GLN A 222 -3.69 -5.84 -9.15
N THR A 223 -3.22 -6.47 -8.06
CA THR A 223 -2.68 -5.76 -6.89
C THR A 223 -1.52 -4.88 -7.29
N SER A 224 -0.61 -5.42 -8.09
CA SER A 224 0.53 -4.68 -8.56
C SER A 224 0.13 -3.53 -9.51
N LYS A 225 -0.79 -3.77 -10.46
CA LYS A 225 -1.31 -2.72 -11.35
C LYS A 225 -1.99 -1.60 -10.56
N ALA A 226 -2.70 -1.93 -9.48
CA ALA A 226 -3.34 -0.93 -8.62
C ALA A 226 -2.31 -0.01 -7.94
N TRP A 227 -1.19 -0.56 -7.46
CA TRP A 227 -0.09 0.26 -6.90
C TRP A 227 0.63 1.08 -7.96
N THR A 228 0.86 0.53 -9.16
CA THR A 228 1.42 1.27 -10.30
C THR A 228 0.49 2.39 -10.75
N ALA A 229 -0.83 2.16 -10.75
CA ALA A 229 -1.81 3.19 -11.10
C ALA A 229 -1.74 4.41 -10.16
N VAL A 230 -1.41 4.23 -8.88
CA VAL A 230 -1.23 5.35 -7.93
C VAL A 230 0.22 5.85 -7.85
N LYS A 231 1.09 5.46 -8.80
CA LYS A 231 2.51 5.87 -8.91
C LYS A 231 3.40 5.57 -7.69
N VAL A 232 2.97 4.67 -6.81
CA VAL A 232 3.86 4.13 -5.75
C VAL A 232 4.96 3.25 -6.36
N CYS A 233 4.81 2.94 -7.64
CA CYS A 233 5.32 1.77 -8.29
C CYS A 233 5.54 2.06 -9.77
N ASP A 234 6.41 3.04 -10.05
CA ASP A 234 6.71 3.52 -11.41
C ASP A 234 7.70 2.62 -12.16
N THR A 235 8.12 1.50 -11.55
CA THR A 235 9.24 0.71 -12.03
C THR A 235 8.88 -0.77 -12.22
N MET A 236 9.44 -1.37 -13.27
CA MET A 236 9.25 -2.79 -13.57
C MET A 236 10.19 -3.66 -12.72
N PRO A 237 9.67 -4.66 -11.98
CA PRO A 237 10.49 -5.65 -11.28
C PRO A 237 11.28 -6.47 -12.27
N GLY A 238 12.55 -6.68 -11.96
CA GLY A 238 13.53 -7.28 -12.87
C GLY A 238 14.15 -6.28 -13.84
N ASP A 239 13.64 -5.06 -13.95
CA ASP A 239 14.30 -3.95 -14.64
C ASP A 239 15.18 -3.18 -13.66
N ALA A 240 16.17 -3.90 -13.11
CA ALA A 240 17.06 -3.39 -12.08
C ALA A 240 17.78 -2.10 -12.50
N ASN A 241 18.01 -1.91 -13.80
CA ASN A 241 18.68 -0.73 -14.34
C ASN A 241 17.71 0.37 -14.86
N GLY A 242 16.39 0.16 -14.80
CA GLY A 242 15.38 1.14 -15.21
C GLY A 242 15.32 1.42 -16.72
N SER A 243 15.73 0.46 -17.56
CA SER A 243 15.74 0.55 -19.02
C SER A 243 14.36 0.45 -19.68
N GLY A 244 13.32 0.06 -18.93
CA GLY A 244 12.01 -0.28 -19.45
C GLY A 244 11.92 -1.69 -20.04
N GLY A 245 12.92 -2.55 -19.80
CA GLY A 245 13.00 -3.94 -20.29
C GLY A 245 13.64 -4.86 -19.26
N ILE A 246 13.33 -6.16 -19.28
CA ILE A 246 14.06 -7.16 -18.48
C ILE A 246 15.05 -7.91 -19.38
N ALA A 247 16.35 -7.67 -19.17
CA ALA A 247 17.43 -8.24 -19.96
C ALA A 247 18.61 -8.70 -19.08
N ILE A 248 19.63 -9.29 -19.72
CA ILE A 248 20.85 -9.71 -19.02
C ILE A 248 21.58 -8.52 -18.37
N THR A 249 21.37 -7.31 -18.88
CA THR A 249 21.88 -6.07 -18.30
C THR A 249 21.33 -5.80 -16.90
N ASP A 250 20.10 -6.25 -16.61
CA ASP A 250 19.50 -6.15 -15.28
C ASP A 250 20.10 -7.15 -14.30
N VAL A 251 20.37 -8.38 -14.77
CA VAL A 251 21.12 -9.37 -13.98
C VAL A 251 22.47 -8.81 -13.58
N ILE A 252 23.20 -8.23 -14.54
CA ILE A 252 24.52 -7.64 -14.29
C ILE A 252 24.42 -6.49 -13.29
N TYR A 253 23.42 -5.61 -13.44
CA TYR A 253 23.16 -4.52 -12.50
C TYR A 253 22.94 -5.04 -11.08
N LEU A 254 22.08 -6.04 -10.92
CA LEU A 254 21.66 -6.59 -9.63
C LEU A 254 22.80 -7.37 -8.95
N VAL A 255 23.59 -8.14 -9.72
CA VAL A 255 24.83 -8.77 -9.25
C VAL A 255 25.77 -7.71 -8.68
N ASN A 256 26.08 -6.68 -9.45
CA ASN A 256 27.04 -5.66 -9.03
C ASN A 256 26.53 -4.91 -7.78
N TYR A 257 25.24 -4.56 -7.72
CA TYR A 257 24.63 -3.98 -6.52
C TYR A 257 24.78 -4.91 -5.30
N VAL A 258 24.41 -6.20 -5.40
CA VAL A 258 24.42 -7.13 -4.27
C VAL A 258 25.83 -7.32 -3.68
N PHE A 259 26.86 -7.34 -4.52
CA PHE A 259 28.24 -7.52 -4.09
C PHE A 259 28.93 -6.23 -3.63
N ASP A 260 28.41 -5.04 -3.97
CA ASP A 260 29.02 -3.76 -3.61
C ASP A 260 28.22 -2.88 -2.64
N LYS A 261 26.95 -3.21 -2.34
CA LYS A 261 26.07 -2.44 -1.44
C LYS A 261 26.57 -2.21 -0.01
N SER A 262 27.55 -3.00 0.47
CA SER A 262 28.11 -2.88 1.82
C SER A 262 29.32 -1.97 1.93
N ARG A 263 29.77 -1.33 0.85
CA ARG A 263 30.97 -0.46 0.86
C ARG A 263 30.63 0.92 1.42
N VAL A 264 31.11 1.19 2.64
CA VAL A 264 30.85 2.43 3.38
C VAL A 264 31.96 3.46 3.15
N SER A 265 31.98 4.18 2.03
CA SER A 265 32.75 5.45 1.97
C SER A 265 32.36 6.35 0.78
N PRO A 266 31.92 7.60 1.02
CA PRO A 266 32.11 8.70 0.08
C PRO A 266 33.60 9.15 0.11
N PRO A 267 34.17 9.75 -0.95
CA PRO A 267 33.55 10.26 -2.17
C PRO A 267 33.79 9.35 -3.39
N CYS A 268 32.79 9.29 -4.28
CA CYS A 268 32.92 8.77 -5.64
C CYS A 268 34.12 9.44 -6.32
N ASN A 269 35.25 8.74 -6.41
CA ASN A 269 36.45 9.26 -7.04
C ASN A 269 37.06 8.14 -7.89
N GLY A 270 36.46 7.91 -9.05
CA GLY A 270 36.94 6.92 -10.00
C GLY A 270 36.14 6.93 -11.29
N THR A 271 36.85 6.83 -12.40
CA THR A 271 36.35 6.64 -13.78
C THR A 271 35.71 5.27 -14.02
N ASP A 272 35.30 4.57 -12.96
CA ASP A 272 34.65 3.26 -13.03
C ASP A 272 33.13 3.44 -12.82
N PRO A 273 32.32 3.37 -13.90
CA PRO A 273 30.89 3.63 -13.84
C PRO A 273 30.09 2.63 -12.98
N GLY A 274 30.69 1.54 -12.47
CA GLY A 274 30.02 0.53 -11.66
C GLY A 274 29.96 0.78 -10.14
N THR A 275 30.56 1.86 -9.63
CA THR A 275 30.83 2.01 -8.18
C THR A 275 30.01 3.08 -7.46
N CYS A 276 29.10 3.76 -8.16
CA CYS A 276 28.18 4.74 -7.58
C CYS A 276 26.75 4.31 -7.91
N TRP A 277 26.05 3.71 -6.95
CA TRP A 277 24.64 3.34 -7.10
C TRP A 277 23.79 4.51 -6.59
N PRO A 278 23.22 5.36 -7.48
CA PRO A 278 22.44 6.51 -7.05
C PRO A 278 21.10 6.13 -6.41
N ILE A 279 20.64 4.88 -6.60
CA ILE A 279 19.31 4.42 -6.23
C ILE A 279 19.42 2.98 -5.71
N ASP A 280 18.91 2.74 -4.51
CA ASP A 280 18.62 1.40 -4.01
C ASP A 280 17.52 0.79 -4.91
N PRO A 281 17.76 -0.31 -5.66
CA PRO A 281 16.81 -0.86 -6.63
C PRO A 281 15.62 -1.55 -5.94
N ASN A 282 15.15 -1.03 -4.80
CA ASN A 282 13.93 -1.46 -4.14
C ASN A 282 12.79 -1.50 -5.16
N CYS A 283 12.07 -2.62 -5.21
CA CYS A 283 11.06 -2.98 -6.22
C CYS A 283 11.53 -3.24 -7.66
N GLN A 284 12.63 -2.65 -8.12
CA GLN A 284 13.23 -2.96 -9.44
C GLN A 284 14.07 -4.24 -9.45
N GLY A 285 14.86 -4.45 -8.39
CA GLY A 285 15.73 -5.61 -8.19
C GLY A 285 15.25 -6.55 -7.10
N GLU A 286 14.04 -6.33 -6.57
CA GLU A 286 13.44 -7.21 -5.57
C GLU A 286 12.41 -8.09 -6.29
N LEU A 287 12.74 -9.38 -6.37
CA LEU A 287 12.12 -10.39 -7.24
C LEU A 287 11.56 -11.58 -6.46
N ASN A 288 11.91 -11.72 -5.18
CA ASN A 288 11.49 -12.82 -4.31
C ASN A 288 10.70 -12.38 -3.05
N GLY A 289 10.61 -11.07 -2.77
CA GLY A 289 9.90 -10.38 -1.67
C GLY A 289 10.14 -10.91 -0.32
N ASP A 290 11.41 -11.16 -0.08
CA ASP A 290 11.96 -11.12 1.24
C ASP A 290 12.25 -9.69 1.71
N ILE A 291 11.77 -8.67 0.96
CA ILE A 291 11.88 -7.23 1.20
C ILE A 291 13.34 -6.76 1.25
N SER A 292 14.23 -7.48 0.57
CA SER A 292 15.66 -7.19 0.50
C SER A 292 16.29 -7.63 -0.83
N VAL A 293 16.94 -6.72 -1.54
CA VAL A 293 17.65 -7.08 -2.78
C VAL A 293 18.94 -7.84 -2.44
N ASN A 294 18.99 -9.13 -2.75
CA ASN A 294 20.08 -10.06 -2.43
C ASN A 294 20.36 -11.09 -3.55
N ILE A 295 21.23 -12.07 -3.26
CA ILE A 295 21.66 -13.05 -4.26
C ILE A 295 20.51 -13.95 -4.75
N GLN A 296 19.44 -14.11 -3.96
CA GLN A 296 18.25 -14.81 -4.40
C GLN A 296 17.61 -14.06 -5.55
N ASP A 297 17.43 -12.74 -5.47
CA ASP A 297 16.87 -11.96 -6.59
C ASP A 297 17.69 -12.10 -7.88
N VAL A 298 19.02 -12.17 -7.78
CA VAL A 298 19.88 -12.45 -8.94
C VAL A 298 19.52 -13.79 -9.57
N ILE A 299 19.42 -14.85 -8.77
CA ILE A 299 19.10 -16.20 -9.25
C ILE A 299 17.73 -16.20 -9.94
N TRP A 300 16.76 -15.50 -9.37
CA TRP A 300 15.42 -15.36 -9.92
C TRP A 300 15.44 -14.65 -11.27
N LEU A 301 16.18 -13.54 -11.38
CA LEU A 301 16.30 -12.77 -12.61
C LEU A 301 17.00 -13.56 -13.71
N VAL A 302 18.06 -14.30 -13.36
CA VAL A 302 18.78 -15.20 -14.27
C VAL A 302 17.82 -16.23 -14.84
N ASN A 303 17.10 -16.96 -13.98
CA ASN A 303 16.16 -17.99 -14.43
C ASN A 303 15.10 -17.40 -15.38
N TYR A 304 14.53 -16.24 -15.04
CA TYR A 304 13.59 -15.56 -15.92
C TYR A 304 14.21 -15.19 -17.29
N VAL A 305 15.36 -14.51 -17.31
CA VAL A 305 16.00 -14.03 -18.54
C VAL A 305 16.31 -15.19 -19.49
N PHE A 306 16.70 -16.36 -18.96
CA PHE A 306 17.05 -17.53 -19.76
C PHE A 306 15.85 -18.42 -20.12
N ASP A 307 14.72 -18.35 -19.41
CA ASP A 307 13.56 -19.20 -19.66
C ASP A 307 12.34 -18.48 -20.28
N LYS A 308 12.35 -17.13 -20.36
CA LYS A 308 11.22 -16.33 -20.88
C LYS A 308 10.81 -16.59 -22.33
N SER A 309 11.60 -17.32 -23.11
CA SER A 309 11.32 -17.66 -24.52
C SER A 309 10.80 -19.10 -24.74
N ARG A 310 10.46 -19.86 -23.68
CA ARG A 310 9.97 -21.24 -23.82
C ARG A 310 8.49 -21.28 -24.25
N ASP A 311 8.18 -22.14 -25.23
CA ASP A 311 6.86 -22.28 -25.88
C ASP A 311 5.77 -22.97 -25.02
N ASN A 312 6.07 -23.44 -23.80
CA ASN A 312 5.09 -24.03 -22.88
C ASN A 312 5.16 -23.39 -21.48
N PRO A 313 4.21 -22.51 -21.12
CA PRO A 313 4.23 -21.73 -19.89
C PRO A 313 3.73 -22.47 -18.64
N TYR A 314 3.25 -23.72 -18.78
CA TYR A 314 2.64 -24.46 -17.68
C TYR A 314 3.64 -25.37 -16.95
N CYS A 315 3.74 -25.10 -15.66
CA CYS A 315 4.46 -25.86 -14.65
C CYS A 315 3.96 -27.29 -14.46
N GLU A 316 4.51 -28.24 -15.20
CA GLU A 316 4.39 -29.66 -14.87
C GLU A 316 5.66 -30.13 -14.14
N GLY A 317 5.72 -29.94 -12.82
CA GLY A 317 6.81 -30.50 -12.02
C GLY A 317 6.82 -30.06 -10.55
N ALA A 318 7.11 -31.00 -9.64
CA ALA A 318 7.17 -30.81 -8.18
C ALA A 318 8.37 -29.96 -7.69
N ASN A 319 9.01 -29.18 -8.57
CA ASN A 319 10.16 -28.34 -8.24
C ASN A 319 9.78 -26.85 -8.41
N PRO A 320 9.50 -26.13 -7.31
CA PRO A 320 9.04 -24.74 -7.37
C PRO A 320 10.08 -23.75 -7.91
N ILE A 321 11.34 -24.16 -8.13
CA ILE A 321 12.42 -23.30 -8.65
C ILE A 321 12.41 -23.19 -10.19
N ASN A 322 11.83 -24.16 -10.92
CA ASN A 322 11.90 -24.23 -12.40
C ASN A 322 10.64 -23.72 -13.10
N CYS A 323 9.84 -22.93 -12.39
CA CYS A 323 8.45 -22.72 -12.71
C CYS A 323 8.15 -21.23 -12.84
N TRP A 324 8.25 -20.69 -14.05
CA TRP A 324 7.90 -19.30 -14.28
C TRP A 324 6.72 -19.17 -15.24
N LEU A 325 5.57 -18.80 -14.67
CA LEU A 325 4.41 -18.32 -15.42
C LEU A 325 4.78 -16.98 -16.08
N PRO A 326 4.70 -16.87 -17.42
CA PRO A 326 4.84 -15.60 -18.09
C PRO A 326 3.61 -14.77 -17.76
N ILE A 327 3.78 -13.74 -16.96
CA ILE A 327 2.94 -12.55 -17.08
C ILE A 327 3.89 -11.37 -17.30
N PRO A 328 3.93 -10.82 -18.52
CA PRO A 328 4.82 -9.73 -18.92
C PRO A 328 4.32 -8.38 -18.40
N THR A 329 5.28 -7.50 -18.13
CA THR A 329 5.27 -6.03 -18.23
C THR A 329 4.17 -5.28 -17.43
N ASP A 330 4.55 -4.21 -16.73
CA ASP A 330 3.65 -3.18 -16.14
C ASP A 330 3.20 -3.39 -14.67
N VAL A 331 3.96 -4.12 -13.85
CA VAL A 331 3.55 -4.45 -12.48
C VAL A 331 4.72 -4.40 -11.51
N CYS A 332 4.70 -3.45 -10.55
CA CYS A 332 5.56 -3.36 -9.36
C CYS A 332 5.81 -4.64 -8.55
N CYS A 333 6.92 -4.66 -7.81
CA CYS A 333 7.50 -5.69 -6.94
C CYS A 333 6.78 -7.07 -7.00
N LYS A 334 7.23 -7.98 -7.88
CA LYS A 334 6.67 -9.33 -8.08
C LYS A 334 7.40 -10.35 -7.21
N LEU A 335 6.64 -11.27 -6.60
CA LEU A 335 7.12 -12.53 -5.99
C LEU A 335 5.95 -13.36 -5.44
N PRO A 336 6.18 -14.65 -5.14
CA PRO A 336 6.97 -15.65 -5.86
C PRO A 336 6.50 -15.90 -7.32
#